data_AF-A0AAW9NQB5-F1
#
_entry.id   AF-A0AAW9NQB5-F1
#
_cell.length_a   1.000
_cell.length_b   1.000
_cell.length_c   1.000
_cell.angle_alpha   90.00
_cell.angle_beta   90.00
_cell.angle_gamma   90.00
#
_symmetry.space_group_name_H-M   'P 1'
#
loop_
_entity.id
_entity.type
_entity.pdbx_description
1 polymer ?
#
loop_
_entity_poly.entity_id
_entity_poly.type
_entity_poly.pdbx_seq_one_letter_code
_entity_poly.pdbx_strand_id
1 'polypeptide(L)'
;MFFLTSERQEIFDVAHTYPFGEEIDAEFEEYLYENLAKYSNIVPHEFHAEIMERTLFQNNDLMDKFRDWCNVTIEQFTTKRNAIYEKREAIVEHFDLSAQAMFLKSFHDGEILEARQQGNQFTLLLDMSGGFTTEAIVQLIFHDAQIEGELEGYYVYDELVETEDEFALRVLSSFGSPYAEWTIYFKNVTANYLYRPAVYIEPENIATWDDYVAALNRDDKYYMIKNSNFVEIDLANLLQKDEGIFAGELLLGKTFNDAREQIYCATYEDPYAHFSEPIPIDELQDAMFDSDKSIQTRAFNTIFALGGDVANIVNDVLRKVDLSSEEDMYFSIMASHFEQLGCLEDDVRRKWIKE
;
A
#
# COMPACT_ATOMS: atom_id res chain seq x y z
N MET A 1 17.40 -14.67 -6.71
CA MET A 1 16.90 -15.55 -7.78
C MET A 1 16.41 -16.84 -7.15
N PHE A 2 15.34 -16.73 -6.40
CA PHE A 2 14.40 -17.84 -6.31
C PHE A 2 13.35 -17.50 -7.36
N PHE A 3 13.08 -18.42 -8.30
CA PHE A 3 11.81 -18.49 -9.01
C PHE A 3 10.69 -18.17 -8.02
N LEU A 4 10.00 -17.05 -8.22
CA LEU A 4 8.76 -16.73 -7.57
C LEU A 4 7.73 -17.74 -8.10
N THR A 5 7.70 -18.92 -7.48
CA THR A 5 6.73 -19.98 -7.75
C THR A 5 5.72 -20.00 -6.62
N SER A 6 4.51 -20.39 -6.96
CA SER A 6 3.43 -20.74 -6.04
C SER A 6 3.95 -21.62 -4.89
N GLU A 7 4.66 -22.71 -5.20
CA GLU A 7 5.22 -23.63 -4.21
C GLU A 7 6.14 -22.93 -3.18
N ARG A 8 7.03 -22.02 -3.63
CA ARG A 8 7.94 -21.34 -2.71
C ARG A 8 7.24 -20.28 -1.87
N GLN A 9 6.25 -19.62 -2.44
CA GLN A 9 5.42 -18.69 -1.68
C GLN A 9 4.62 -19.43 -0.62
N GLU A 10 4.04 -20.58 -0.96
CA GLU A 10 3.31 -21.42 0.00
C GLU A 10 4.22 -21.92 1.15
N ILE A 11 5.48 -22.31 0.87
CA ILE A 11 6.47 -22.63 1.91
C ILE A 11 6.67 -21.45 2.88
N PHE A 12 6.80 -20.24 2.34
CA PHE A 12 7.00 -19.04 3.13
C PHE A 12 5.76 -18.67 3.96
N ASP A 13 4.58 -18.73 3.36
CA ASP A 13 3.30 -18.43 4.01
C ASP A 13 3.06 -19.38 5.19
N VAL A 14 3.37 -20.67 5.02
CA VAL A 14 3.29 -21.67 6.10
C VAL A 14 4.27 -21.36 7.23
N ALA A 15 5.52 -21.01 6.91
CA ALA A 15 6.50 -20.63 7.93
C ALA A 15 6.10 -19.35 8.70
N HIS A 16 5.41 -18.41 8.03
CA HIS A 16 4.88 -17.18 8.64
C HIS A 16 3.59 -17.35 9.43
N THR A 17 2.87 -18.45 9.23
CA THR A 17 1.68 -18.78 10.01
C THR A 17 2.05 -19.10 11.47
N TYR A 18 3.32 -19.41 11.76
CA TYR A 18 3.79 -19.65 13.11
C TYR A 18 3.78 -18.34 13.94
N PRO A 19 3.13 -18.31 15.12
CA PRO A 19 2.79 -17.07 15.82
C PRO A 19 3.90 -16.59 16.77
N PHE A 20 5.13 -16.46 16.29
CA PHE A 20 6.34 -16.16 17.08
C PHE A 20 6.10 -15.30 18.34
N GLY A 21 5.98 -15.94 19.50
CA GLY A 21 5.89 -15.26 20.81
C GLY A 21 4.48 -14.86 21.27
N GLU A 22 3.43 -15.25 20.55
CA GLU A 22 2.03 -14.99 20.95
C GLU A 22 1.46 -16.15 21.78
N GLU A 23 0.51 -15.85 22.67
CA GLU A 23 -0.25 -16.88 23.37
C GLU A 23 -1.20 -17.57 22.39
N ILE A 24 -1.05 -18.88 22.24
CA ILE A 24 -1.93 -19.69 21.40
C ILE A 24 -3.15 -20.09 22.24
N ASP A 25 -4.30 -19.48 21.94
CA ASP A 25 -5.57 -19.96 22.46
C ASP A 25 -6.10 -21.18 21.67
N ALA A 26 -7.17 -21.81 22.16
CA ALA A 26 -7.69 -23.02 21.55
C ALA A 26 -8.27 -22.83 20.13
N GLU A 27 -8.83 -21.65 19.83
CA GLU A 27 -9.39 -21.34 18.52
C GLU A 27 -8.26 -21.16 17.50
N PHE A 28 -7.22 -20.46 17.91
CA PHE A 28 -6.05 -20.25 17.10
C PHE A 28 -5.23 -21.53 16.92
N GLU A 29 -5.09 -22.36 17.96
CA GLU A 29 -4.46 -23.68 17.85
C GLU A 29 -5.17 -24.57 16.81
N GLU A 30 -6.50 -24.56 16.81
CA GLU A 30 -7.32 -25.27 15.83
C GLU A 30 -7.05 -24.76 14.40
N TYR A 31 -7.07 -23.44 14.22
CA TYR A 31 -6.73 -22.81 12.94
C TYR A 31 -5.33 -23.21 12.46
N LEU A 32 -4.32 -23.19 13.34
CA LEU A 32 -2.95 -23.55 12.99
C LEU A 32 -2.84 -25.00 12.51
N TYR A 33 -3.47 -25.95 13.21
CA TYR A 33 -3.44 -27.35 12.77
C TYR A 33 -4.18 -27.57 11.45
N GLU A 34 -5.33 -26.92 11.26
CA GLU A 34 -6.05 -26.99 9.98
C GLU A 34 -5.20 -26.45 8.83
N ASN A 35 -4.52 -25.32 9.06
CA ASN A 35 -3.67 -24.71 8.06
C ASN A 35 -2.43 -25.58 7.76
N LEU A 36 -1.74 -26.08 8.78
CA LEU A 36 -0.58 -26.98 8.62
C LEU A 36 -0.96 -28.29 7.92
N ALA A 37 -2.13 -28.85 8.21
CA ALA A 37 -2.62 -30.06 7.53
C ALA A 37 -2.92 -29.82 6.04
N LYS A 38 -3.48 -28.65 5.70
CA LYS A 38 -3.73 -28.23 4.32
C LYS A 38 -2.45 -28.19 3.49
N TYR A 39 -1.34 -27.78 4.10
CA TYR A 39 -0.01 -27.67 3.46
C TYR A 39 0.94 -28.83 3.80
N SER A 40 0.41 -30.03 4.05
CA SER A 40 1.21 -31.22 4.37
C SER A 40 2.23 -31.61 3.29
N ASN A 41 1.99 -31.25 2.03
CA ASN A 41 2.94 -31.43 0.93
C ASN A 41 4.19 -30.52 1.02
N ILE A 42 4.09 -29.43 1.78
CA ILE A 42 5.11 -28.39 1.93
C ILE A 42 5.84 -28.51 3.26
N VAL A 43 5.11 -28.82 4.32
CA VAL A 43 5.69 -29.01 5.65
C VAL A 43 6.68 -30.18 5.61
N PRO A 44 7.86 -30.08 6.24
CA PRO A 44 8.80 -31.19 6.30
C PRO A 44 8.17 -32.45 6.89
N HIS A 45 8.47 -33.60 6.26
CA HIS A 45 7.88 -34.89 6.61
C HIS A 45 8.07 -35.28 8.08
N GLU A 46 9.11 -34.77 8.75
CA GLU A 46 9.34 -35.06 10.17
C GLU A 46 8.26 -34.51 11.11
N PHE A 47 7.40 -33.59 10.66
CA PHE A 47 6.32 -33.00 11.46
C PHE A 47 4.94 -33.59 11.17
N HIS A 48 4.81 -34.42 10.13
CA HIS A 48 3.50 -34.83 9.59
C HIS A 48 2.65 -35.61 10.58
N ALA A 49 3.26 -36.54 11.33
CA ALA A 49 2.50 -37.37 12.27
C ALA A 49 1.89 -36.51 13.38
N GLU A 50 2.66 -35.62 13.97
CA GLU A 50 2.26 -34.75 15.07
C GLU A 50 1.32 -33.63 14.64
N ILE A 51 1.35 -33.19 13.38
CA ILE A 51 0.33 -32.30 12.81
C ILE A 51 -1.00 -33.04 12.67
N MET A 52 -0.98 -34.26 12.12
CA MET A 52 -2.19 -35.07 11.92
C MET A 52 -2.82 -35.51 13.25
N GLU A 53 -1.99 -35.80 14.26
CA GLU A 53 -2.42 -36.16 15.61
C GLU A 53 -2.76 -34.95 16.48
N ARG A 54 -2.54 -33.72 15.99
CA ARG A 54 -2.69 -32.46 16.74
C ARG A 54 -1.87 -32.43 18.04
N THR A 55 -0.62 -32.90 17.99
CA THR A 55 0.32 -33.00 19.12
C THR A 55 1.61 -32.20 18.96
N LEU A 56 1.84 -31.54 17.81
CA LEU A 56 3.06 -30.78 17.54
C LEU A 56 3.38 -29.75 18.64
N PHE A 57 2.40 -28.94 19.04
CA PHE A 57 2.58 -27.89 20.06
C PHE A 57 2.80 -28.43 21.48
N GLN A 58 2.58 -29.73 21.69
CA GLN A 58 2.79 -30.40 22.98
C GLN A 58 4.15 -31.11 23.05
N ASN A 59 4.87 -31.21 21.94
CA ASN A 59 6.17 -31.88 21.83
C ASN A 59 7.30 -30.85 21.75
N ASN A 60 7.87 -30.48 22.90
CA ASN A 60 8.90 -29.43 22.99
C ASN A 60 10.08 -29.63 22.03
N ASP A 61 10.61 -30.86 21.91
CA ASP A 61 11.78 -31.14 21.07
C ASP A 61 11.47 -30.98 19.58
N LEU A 62 10.28 -31.41 19.15
CA LEU A 62 9.84 -31.28 17.77
C LEU A 62 9.39 -29.84 17.46
N MET A 63 8.82 -29.15 18.44
CA MET A 63 8.42 -27.75 18.36
C MET A 63 9.63 -26.84 18.21
N ASP A 64 10.73 -27.09 18.92
CA ASP A 64 11.98 -26.35 18.75
C ASP A 64 12.52 -26.51 17.33
N LYS A 65 12.49 -27.73 16.77
CA LYS A 65 12.89 -27.98 15.36
C LYS A 65 11.95 -27.32 14.36
N PHE A 66 10.64 -27.33 14.61
CA PHE A 66 9.66 -26.67 13.74
C PHE A 66 9.89 -25.16 13.73
N ARG A 67 10.13 -24.56 14.91
CA ARG A 67 10.50 -23.15 15.05
C ARG A 67 11.80 -22.83 14.32
N ASP A 68 12.82 -23.68 14.43
CA ASP A 68 14.08 -23.51 13.70
C ASP A 68 13.88 -23.59 12.19
N TRP A 69 13.05 -24.53 11.70
CA TRP A 69 12.68 -24.60 10.30
C TRP A 69 11.96 -23.33 9.83
N CYS A 70 11.01 -22.81 10.60
CA CYS A 70 10.33 -21.56 10.29
C CYS A 70 11.34 -20.40 10.23
N ASN A 71 12.17 -20.23 11.26
CA ASN A 71 13.20 -19.18 11.32
C ASN A 71 14.16 -19.23 10.12
N VAL A 72 14.71 -20.40 9.81
CA VAL A 72 15.63 -20.58 8.68
C VAL A 72 14.93 -20.28 7.36
N THR A 73 13.67 -20.71 7.20
CA THR A 73 12.88 -20.45 5.99
C THR A 73 12.64 -18.94 5.80
N ILE A 74 12.25 -18.25 6.88
CA ILE A 74 12.01 -16.80 6.89
C ILE A 74 13.29 -16.00 6.63
N GLU A 75 14.40 -16.38 7.27
CA GLU A 75 15.69 -15.72 7.08
C GLU A 75 16.20 -15.90 5.64
N GLN A 76 16.07 -17.11 5.08
CA GLN A 76 16.43 -17.38 3.70
C GLN A 76 15.59 -16.57 2.72
N PHE A 77 14.29 -16.43 2.98
CA PHE A 77 13.41 -15.59 2.17
C PHE A 77 13.81 -14.12 2.26
N THR A 78 13.99 -13.59 3.47
CA THR A 78 14.33 -12.18 3.73
C THR A 78 15.66 -11.77 3.09
N THR A 79 16.70 -12.59 3.29
CA THR A 79 18.03 -12.33 2.69
C THR A 79 17.95 -12.27 1.16
N LYS A 80 17.16 -13.16 0.57
CA LYS A 80 17.01 -13.22 -0.89
C LYS A 80 16.12 -12.13 -1.44
N ARG A 81 15.08 -11.73 -0.72
CA ARG A 81 14.22 -10.60 -1.07
C ARG A 81 15.03 -9.32 -1.24
N ASN A 82 15.93 -9.03 -0.31
CA ASN A 82 16.78 -7.83 -0.40
C ASN A 82 17.69 -7.86 -1.64
N ALA A 83 18.32 -9.01 -1.92
CA ALA A 83 19.16 -9.18 -3.12
C ALA A 83 18.35 -9.14 -4.43
N ILE A 84 17.05 -9.50 -4.40
CA ILE A 84 16.15 -9.37 -5.56
C ILE A 84 15.77 -7.91 -5.76
N TYR A 85 15.50 -7.17 -4.69
CA TYR A 85 15.18 -5.75 -4.76
C TYR A 85 16.31 -4.94 -5.40
N GLU A 86 17.56 -5.14 -4.97
CA GLU A 86 18.73 -4.48 -5.58
C GLU A 86 18.87 -4.79 -7.09
N LYS A 87 18.55 -6.03 -7.51
CA LYS A 87 18.57 -6.41 -8.93
C LYS A 87 17.42 -5.79 -9.71
N ARG A 88 16.24 -5.69 -9.10
CA ARG A 88 15.07 -5.06 -9.70
C ARG A 88 15.39 -3.61 -10.06
N GLU A 89 15.98 -2.85 -9.14
CA GLU A 89 16.37 -1.46 -9.39
C GLU A 89 17.27 -1.34 -10.64
N ALA A 90 18.30 -2.18 -10.75
CA ALA A 90 19.18 -2.19 -11.92
C ALA A 90 18.48 -2.60 -13.23
N ILE A 91 17.52 -3.53 -13.19
CA ILE A 91 16.74 -3.88 -14.39
C ILE A 91 15.84 -2.72 -14.79
N VAL A 92 15.15 -2.11 -13.82
CA VAL A 92 14.19 -1.02 -14.04
C VAL A 92 14.85 0.19 -14.71
N GLU A 93 16.12 0.48 -14.44
CA GLU A 93 16.87 1.55 -15.13
C GLU A 93 16.87 1.43 -16.67
N HIS A 94 16.60 0.25 -17.22
CA HIS A 94 16.54 0.00 -18.67
C HIS A 94 15.16 0.30 -19.28
N PHE A 95 14.12 0.54 -18.47
CA PHE A 95 12.76 0.76 -18.96
C PHE A 95 12.49 2.22 -19.32
N ASP A 96 11.39 2.47 -20.04
CA ASP A 96 10.87 3.82 -20.24
C ASP A 96 10.59 4.51 -18.90
N LEU A 97 10.85 5.82 -18.81
CA LEU A 97 10.73 6.60 -17.57
C LEU A 97 9.38 6.44 -16.87
N SER A 98 8.29 6.33 -17.64
CA SER A 98 6.96 6.14 -17.06
C SER A 98 6.82 4.78 -16.38
N ALA A 99 7.40 3.73 -16.95
CA ALA A 99 7.44 2.42 -16.33
C ALA A 99 8.40 2.38 -15.13
N GLN A 100 9.54 3.09 -15.18
CA GLN A 100 10.47 3.16 -14.04
C GLN A 100 9.76 3.62 -12.77
N ALA A 101 8.94 4.69 -12.88
CA ALA A 101 8.18 5.22 -11.77
C ALA A 101 7.22 4.21 -11.14
N MET A 102 6.70 3.26 -11.93
CA MET A 102 5.75 2.25 -11.47
C MET A 102 6.44 1.00 -10.94
N PHE A 103 7.47 0.50 -11.61
CA PHE A 103 8.16 -0.73 -11.18
C PHE A 103 8.98 -0.54 -9.90
N LEU A 104 9.31 0.69 -9.49
CA LEU A 104 9.88 0.97 -8.17
C LEU A 104 8.84 0.93 -7.03
N LYS A 105 7.54 0.91 -7.38
CA LYS A 105 6.43 0.75 -6.44
C LYS A 105 5.98 -0.71 -6.41
N SER A 106 5.14 -1.04 -5.41
CA SER A 106 4.50 -2.34 -5.30
C SER A 106 3.17 -2.34 -6.05
N PHE A 107 2.91 -3.40 -6.81
CA PHE A 107 1.60 -3.68 -7.41
C PHE A 107 0.75 -4.64 -6.55
N HIS A 108 1.23 -5.00 -5.36
CA HIS A 108 0.54 -5.90 -4.42
C HIS A 108 -0.89 -5.39 -4.13
N ASP A 109 -1.84 -6.33 -4.13
CA ASP A 109 -3.30 -6.12 -3.98
C ASP A 109 -3.97 -5.34 -5.13
N GLY A 110 -3.27 -5.09 -6.23
CA GLY A 110 -3.90 -4.50 -7.42
C GLY A 110 -4.86 -5.48 -8.09
N GLU A 111 -6.13 -5.11 -8.26
CA GLU A 111 -7.09 -5.93 -9.00
C GLU A 111 -6.78 -5.89 -10.50
N ILE A 112 -6.69 -7.06 -11.13
CA ILE A 112 -6.48 -7.17 -12.57
C ILE A 112 -7.81 -6.93 -13.28
N LEU A 113 -7.97 -5.72 -13.82
CA LEU A 113 -9.15 -5.34 -14.60
C LEU A 113 -9.09 -5.86 -16.04
N GLU A 114 -7.89 -5.89 -16.63
CA GLU A 114 -7.68 -6.44 -17.97
C GLU A 114 -6.27 -7.00 -18.13
N ALA A 115 -6.17 -8.18 -18.73
CA ALA A 115 -4.95 -8.78 -19.24
C ALA A 115 -5.18 -9.19 -20.70
N ARG A 116 -4.66 -8.42 -21.67
CA ARG A 116 -4.98 -8.63 -23.10
C ARG A 116 -3.78 -8.51 -24.02
N GLN A 117 -3.57 -9.53 -24.87
CA GLN A 117 -2.62 -9.52 -25.98
C GLN A 117 -3.26 -8.97 -27.26
N GLN A 118 -2.58 -8.05 -27.93
CA GLN A 118 -2.91 -7.56 -29.27
C GLN A 118 -1.65 -7.56 -30.15
N GLY A 119 -1.52 -8.58 -31.01
CA GLY A 119 -0.31 -8.76 -31.82
C GLY A 119 0.90 -9.03 -30.94
N ASN A 120 1.91 -8.16 -31.00
CA ASN A 120 3.13 -8.21 -30.17
C ASN A 120 3.04 -7.36 -28.91
N GLN A 121 1.90 -6.69 -28.65
CA GLN A 121 1.71 -5.86 -27.49
C GLN A 121 0.85 -6.57 -26.46
N PHE A 122 1.27 -6.52 -25.21
CA PHE A 122 0.47 -6.97 -24.08
C PHE A 122 0.07 -5.78 -23.21
N THR A 123 -1.19 -5.70 -22.82
CA THR A 123 -1.71 -4.66 -21.93
C THR A 123 -2.22 -5.28 -20.64
N LEU A 124 -1.70 -4.79 -19.52
CA LEU A 124 -2.18 -5.08 -18.17
C LEU A 124 -2.80 -3.81 -17.59
N LEU A 125 -4.05 -3.88 -17.15
CA LEU A 125 -4.73 -2.79 -16.46
C LEU A 125 -5.04 -3.23 -15.03
N LEU A 126 -4.55 -2.45 -14.07
CA LEU A 126 -4.67 -2.69 -12.64
C LEU A 126 -5.48 -1.59 -11.97
N ASP A 127 -6.42 -1.98 -11.11
CA ASP A 127 -7.01 -1.12 -10.10
C ASP A 127 -6.22 -1.25 -8.80
N MET A 128 -5.56 -0.15 -8.43
CA MET A 128 -4.68 -0.08 -7.28
C MET A 128 -5.39 0.48 -6.03
N SER A 129 -6.72 0.63 -6.06
CA SER A 129 -7.49 1.15 -4.92
C SER A 129 -7.41 0.30 -3.66
N GLY A 130 -7.09 -1.00 -3.77
CA GLY A 130 -6.81 -1.89 -2.64
C GLY A 130 -5.38 -1.82 -2.12
N GLY A 131 -4.45 -1.18 -2.85
CA GLY A 131 -3.03 -1.15 -2.52
C GLY A 131 -2.58 0.09 -1.73
N PHE A 132 -1.27 0.18 -1.48
CA PHE A 132 -0.63 1.28 -0.73
C PHE A 132 -0.01 2.35 -1.65
N THR A 133 -0.41 2.42 -2.91
CA THR A 133 0.13 3.39 -3.89
C THR A 133 -0.80 4.58 -4.07
N THR A 134 -0.22 5.73 -4.43
CA THR A 134 -0.99 6.94 -4.78
C THR A 134 -1.73 6.79 -6.10
N GLU A 135 -1.14 6.08 -7.07
CA GLU A 135 -1.78 5.75 -8.34
C GLU A 135 -2.98 4.84 -8.09
N ALA A 136 -4.12 5.18 -8.68
CA ALA A 136 -5.37 4.47 -8.52
C ALA A 136 -5.61 3.48 -9.67
N ILE A 137 -5.20 3.85 -10.88
CA ILE A 137 -5.25 2.96 -12.05
C ILE A 137 -3.88 2.96 -12.68
N VAL A 138 -3.36 1.77 -12.97
CA VAL A 138 -2.08 1.58 -13.67
C VAL A 138 -2.32 0.74 -14.90
N GLN A 139 -1.87 1.23 -16.05
CA GLN A 139 -1.85 0.52 -17.32
C GLN A 139 -0.40 0.27 -17.72
N LEU A 140 0.03 -0.98 -17.71
CA LEU A 140 1.33 -1.41 -18.23
C LEU A 140 1.15 -1.92 -19.66
N ILE A 141 2.01 -1.44 -20.56
CA ILE A 141 2.02 -1.83 -21.97
C ILE A 141 3.39 -2.43 -22.27
N PHE A 142 3.42 -3.74 -22.42
CA PHE A 142 4.62 -4.50 -22.75
C PHE A 142 4.73 -4.67 -24.27
N HIS A 143 5.91 -4.40 -24.81
CA HIS A 143 6.22 -4.44 -26.23
C HIS A 143 7.05 -5.66 -26.57
N ASP A 144 6.73 -6.27 -27.72
CA ASP A 144 7.27 -7.57 -28.16
C ASP A 144 7.07 -8.64 -27.10
N ALA A 145 5.86 -8.66 -26.55
CA ALA A 145 5.51 -9.49 -25.42
C ALA A 145 5.09 -10.90 -25.83
N GLN A 146 5.59 -11.89 -25.09
CA GLN A 146 5.13 -13.28 -25.12
C GLN A 146 4.70 -13.71 -23.72
N ILE A 147 3.68 -14.55 -23.65
CA ILE A 147 2.97 -14.79 -22.39
C ILE A 147 2.79 -16.29 -22.16
N GLU A 148 3.05 -16.70 -20.93
CA GLU A 148 2.82 -18.05 -20.44
C GLU A 148 1.98 -17.98 -19.16
N GLY A 149 0.84 -18.68 -19.13
CA GLY A 149 -0.10 -18.70 -18.00
C GLY A 149 -1.28 -17.72 -18.17
N GLU A 150 -2.10 -17.59 -17.12
CA GLU A 150 -3.29 -16.73 -17.12
C GLU A 150 -3.31 -15.83 -15.86
N LEU A 151 -3.53 -14.52 -16.11
CA LEU A 151 -3.88 -13.45 -15.18
C LEU A 151 -5.31 -13.47 -14.63
N GLU A 152 -5.55 -13.85 -13.37
CA GLU A 152 -6.85 -13.66 -12.73
C GLU A 152 -6.78 -13.14 -11.28
N GLY A 153 -7.76 -12.32 -10.92
CA GLY A 153 -7.91 -11.80 -9.56
C GLY A 153 -6.96 -10.66 -9.23
N TYR A 154 -6.29 -10.76 -8.09
CA TYR A 154 -5.40 -9.73 -7.57
C TYR A 154 -3.95 -10.05 -7.90
N TYR A 155 -3.18 -9.00 -8.18
CA TYR A 155 -1.74 -9.04 -8.32
C TYR A 155 -1.11 -9.16 -6.93
N VAL A 156 -0.51 -10.30 -6.61
CA VAL A 156 0.02 -10.55 -5.26
C VAL A 156 1.52 -10.29 -5.23
N TYR A 157 2.29 -11.04 -6.01
CA TYR A 157 3.75 -10.94 -5.99
C TYR A 157 4.32 -10.87 -7.39
N ASP A 158 5.49 -10.26 -7.53
CA ASP A 158 6.21 -10.25 -8.78
C ASP A 158 7.72 -10.50 -8.63
N GLU A 159 8.31 -10.98 -9.72
CA GLU A 159 9.74 -11.08 -9.89
C GLU A 159 10.10 -10.59 -11.29
N LEU A 160 10.91 -9.54 -11.33
CA LEU A 160 11.49 -9.02 -12.56
C LEU A 160 12.86 -9.67 -12.77
N VAL A 161 13.07 -10.27 -13.95
CA VAL A 161 14.32 -10.96 -14.29
C VAL A 161 14.83 -10.52 -15.66
N GLU A 162 16.15 -10.46 -15.78
CA GLU A 162 16.85 -10.36 -17.06
C GLU A 162 16.97 -11.76 -17.68
N THR A 163 16.83 -11.84 -19.00
CA THR A 163 16.87 -13.07 -19.80
C THR A 163 17.84 -12.88 -20.97
N GLU A 164 18.11 -13.95 -21.73
CA GLU A 164 18.93 -13.85 -22.96
C GLU A 164 18.26 -12.98 -24.04
N ASP A 165 16.92 -12.92 -24.05
CA ASP A 165 16.11 -12.26 -25.07
C ASP A 165 15.58 -10.87 -24.63
N GLU A 166 16.01 -10.37 -23.46
CA GLU A 166 15.73 -9.10 -22.75
C GLU A 166 15.15 -9.32 -21.36
N PHE A 167 13.84 -9.18 -21.12
CA PHE A 167 13.27 -9.21 -19.77
C PHE A 167 12.11 -10.19 -19.62
N ALA A 168 11.88 -10.63 -18.38
CA ALA A 168 10.65 -11.33 -18.01
C ALA A 168 10.10 -10.83 -16.67
N LEU A 169 8.79 -10.66 -16.61
CA LEU A 169 8.03 -10.37 -15.40
C LEU A 169 7.23 -11.61 -15.03
N ARG A 170 7.58 -12.23 -13.90
CA ARG A 170 6.79 -13.30 -13.31
C ARG A 170 5.83 -12.71 -12.30
N VAL A 171 4.58 -13.12 -12.34
CA VAL A 171 3.54 -12.62 -11.46
C VAL A 171 2.81 -13.80 -10.83
N LEU A 172 2.61 -13.71 -9.52
CA LEU A 172 1.62 -14.52 -8.80
C LEU A 172 0.34 -13.71 -8.68
N SER A 173 -0.76 -14.31 -9.15
CA SER A 173 -2.09 -13.71 -9.06
C SER A 173 -3.10 -14.64 -8.41
N SER A 174 -4.16 -14.09 -7.82
CA SER A 174 -5.06 -14.90 -7.00
C SER A 174 -6.38 -14.21 -6.65
N PHE A 175 -7.47 -14.96 -6.58
CA PHE A 175 -8.69 -14.59 -5.82
C PHE A 175 -8.66 -15.14 -4.36
N GLY A 176 -7.53 -15.74 -3.97
CA GLY A 176 -7.32 -16.56 -2.77
C GLY A 176 -6.47 -17.80 -3.11
N SER A 177 -5.76 -18.39 -2.14
CA SER A 177 -4.88 -19.55 -2.37
C SER A 177 -5.65 -20.75 -3.00
N PRO A 178 -5.09 -21.41 -4.05
CA PRO A 178 -3.71 -21.31 -4.56
C PRO A 178 -3.45 -20.14 -5.51
N TYR A 179 -2.18 -19.76 -5.65
CA TYR A 179 -1.74 -18.74 -6.61
C TYR A 179 -1.69 -19.29 -8.04
N ALA A 180 -2.11 -18.48 -9.01
CA ALA A 180 -1.83 -18.70 -10.43
C ALA A 180 -0.49 -18.05 -10.79
N GLU A 181 0.33 -18.76 -11.55
CA GLU A 181 1.62 -18.28 -12.05
C GLU A 181 1.49 -17.76 -13.48
N TRP A 182 2.12 -16.63 -13.73
CA TRP A 182 2.16 -16.00 -15.02
C TRP A 182 3.54 -15.45 -15.33
N THR A 183 3.98 -15.58 -16.58
CA THR A 183 5.22 -14.97 -17.04
C THR A 183 4.99 -14.17 -18.31
N ILE A 184 5.38 -12.90 -18.29
CA ILE A 184 5.42 -12.01 -19.44
C ILE A 184 6.88 -11.83 -19.84
N TYR A 185 7.28 -12.35 -20.98
CA TYR A 185 8.55 -12.01 -21.62
C TYR A 185 8.36 -10.77 -22.46
N PHE A 186 9.28 -9.81 -22.42
CA PHE A 186 9.13 -8.54 -23.14
C PHE A 186 10.48 -7.86 -23.40
N LYS A 187 10.45 -6.90 -24.32
CA LYS A 187 11.61 -6.10 -24.72
C LYS A 187 11.60 -4.70 -24.11
N ASN A 188 10.44 -4.08 -24.11
CA ASN A 188 10.22 -2.79 -23.50
C ASN A 188 8.87 -2.74 -22.80
N VAL A 189 8.72 -1.83 -21.84
CA VAL A 189 7.47 -1.60 -21.14
C VAL A 189 7.27 -0.10 -20.94
N THR A 190 6.07 0.37 -21.23
CA THR A 190 5.62 1.72 -20.89
C THR A 190 4.51 1.62 -19.85
N ALA A 191 4.34 2.67 -19.06
CA ALA A 191 3.20 2.79 -18.15
C ALA A 191 2.42 4.07 -18.41
N ASN A 192 1.10 3.97 -18.27
CA ASN A 192 0.20 5.09 -18.05
C ASN A 192 -0.48 4.87 -16.70
N TYR A 193 -0.76 5.93 -15.97
CA TYR A 193 -1.44 5.82 -14.68
C TYR A 193 -2.27 7.06 -14.41
N LEU A 194 -3.26 6.90 -13.54
CA LEU A 194 -4.16 7.96 -13.12
C LEU A 194 -4.33 7.90 -11.60
N TYR A 195 -4.70 9.04 -11.04
CA TYR A 195 -4.91 9.24 -9.61
C TYR A 195 -6.40 9.39 -9.31
N ARG A 196 -6.75 9.24 -8.02
CA ARG A 196 -8.03 9.74 -7.54
C ARG A 196 -7.92 11.25 -7.29
N PRO A 197 -8.95 12.04 -7.64
CA PRO A 197 -9.02 13.44 -7.23
C PRO A 197 -8.96 13.55 -5.70
N ALA A 198 -8.38 14.61 -5.14
CA ALA A 198 -8.28 14.76 -3.67
C ALA A 198 -9.65 14.64 -2.98
N VAL A 199 -10.68 15.26 -3.57
CA VAL A 199 -12.07 15.24 -3.09
C VAL A 199 -12.70 13.83 -3.04
N TYR A 200 -12.14 12.85 -3.74
CA TYR A 200 -12.59 11.46 -3.64
C TYR A 200 -12.30 10.86 -2.25
N ILE A 201 -11.16 11.20 -1.66
CA ILE A 201 -10.65 10.62 -0.41
C ILE A 201 -11.33 11.25 0.82
N GLU A 202 -11.68 12.54 0.77
CA GLU A 202 -12.33 13.27 1.85
C GLU A 202 -13.77 13.70 1.50
N PRO A 203 -14.74 12.76 1.41
CA PRO A 203 -16.10 13.09 1.00
C PRO A 203 -16.92 13.79 2.09
N GLU A 204 -16.39 13.97 3.30
CA GLU A 204 -17.18 14.36 4.48
C GLU A 204 -17.90 15.71 4.35
N ASN A 205 -17.41 16.57 3.46
CA ASN A 205 -18.01 17.88 3.16
C ASN A 205 -18.76 17.94 1.81
N ILE A 206 -18.90 16.81 1.10
CA ILE A 206 -19.51 16.75 -0.23
C ILE A 206 -20.87 16.05 -0.13
N ALA A 207 -21.94 16.85 -0.18
CA ALA A 207 -23.31 16.35 -0.05
C ALA A 207 -23.99 16.08 -1.41
N THR A 208 -23.57 16.76 -2.47
CA THR A 208 -24.20 16.68 -3.80
C THR A 208 -23.19 16.51 -4.93
N TRP A 209 -23.66 16.11 -6.10
CA TRP A 209 -22.84 16.04 -7.31
C TRP A 209 -22.27 17.40 -7.71
N ASP A 210 -23.06 18.47 -7.58
CA ASP A 210 -22.60 19.82 -7.93
C ASP A 210 -21.48 20.29 -6.98
N ASP A 211 -21.57 19.95 -5.69
CA ASP A 211 -20.48 20.22 -4.72
C ASP A 211 -19.21 19.46 -5.10
N TYR A 212 -19.34 18.19 -5.49
CA TYR A 212 -18.21 17.37 -5.94
C TYR A 212 -17.53 17.98 -7.16
N VAL A 213 -18.29 18.34 -8.20
CA VAL A 213 -17.74 18.95 -9.42
C VAL A 213 -17.11 20.31 -9.12
N ALA A 214 -17.68 21.08 -8.19
CA ALA A 214 -17.13 22.37 -7.78
C ALA A 214 -15.78 22.23 -7.03
N ALA A 215 -15.58 21.12 -6.32
CA ALA A 215 -14.36 20.82 -5.57
C ALA A 215 -13.24 20.19 -6.43
N LEU A 216 -13.54 19.74 -7.65
CA LEU A 216 -12.51 19.27 -8.58
C LEU A 216 -11.60 20.42 -9.03
N ASN A 217 -10.30 20.14 -9.13
CA ASN A 217 -9.28 21.05 -9.62
C ASN A 217 -9.49 21.36 -11.12
N ARG A 218 -9.91 22.59 -11.42
CA ARG A 218 -10.22 23.00 -12.80
C ARG A 218 -9.02 23.09 -13.73
N ASP A 219 -7.81 23.07 -13.18
CA ASP A 219 -6.56 23.15 -13.95
C ASP A 219 -6.00 21.77 -14.30
N ASP A 220 -6.56 20.67 -13.77
CA ASP A 220 -6.15 19.30 -14.09
C ASP A 220 -7.00 18.68 -15.22
N LYS A 221 -6.52 17.54 -15.72
CA LYS A 221 -7.22 16.70 -16.70
C LYS A 221 -7.88 15.53 -16.02
N TYR A 222 -9.11 15.23 -16.45
CA TYR A 222 -9.90 14.14 -15.90
C TYR A 222 -10.15 13.06 -16.92
N TYR A 223 -10.25 11.84 -16.43
CA TYR A 223 -10.40 10.64 -17.24
C TYR A 223 -11.44 9.72 -16.63
N MET A 224 -12.07 8.93 -17.49
CA MET A 224 -12.75 7.70 -17.10
C MET A 224 -12.11 6.51 -17.83
N ILE A 225 -12.25 5.32 -17.25
CA ILE A 225 -11.82 4.09 -17.89
C ILE A 225 -12.97 3.52 -18.71
N LYS A 226 -12.76 3.34 -20.01
CA LYS A 226 -13.76 2.71 -20.90
C LYS A 226 -13.11 1.72 -21.86
N ASN A 227 -13.56 0.47 -21.81
CA ASN A 227 -12.96 -0.62 -22.59
C ASN A 227 -11.43 -0.67 -22.44
N SER A 228 -10.96 -0.43 -21.20
CA SER A 228 -9.55 -0.40 -20.83
C SER A 228 -8.71 0.68 -21.50
N ASN A 229 -9.36 1.76 -21.94
CA ASN A 229 -8.71 2.96 -22.43
C ASN A 229 -9.00 4.12 -21.49
N PHE A 230 -8.03 5.02 -21.36
CA PHE A 230 -8.19 6.27 -20.64
C PHE A 230 -8.90 7.25 -21.58
N VAL A 231 -10.14 7.58 -21.25
CA VAL A 231 -10.96 8.52 -22.03
C VAL A 231 -11.02 9.83 -21.28
N GLU A 232 -10.43 10.87 -21.84
CA GLU A 232 -10.47 12.22 -21.28
C GLU A 232 -11.93 12.70 -21.21
N ILE A 233 -12.32 13.24 -20.06
CA ILE A 233 -13.63 13.83 -19.81
C ILE A 233 -13.46 15.31 -19.48
N ASP A 234 -14.38 16.11 -20.00
CA ASP A 234 -14.40 17.55 -19.75
C ASP A 234 -15.36 17.85 -18.59
N LEU A 235 -14.83 18.49 -17.54
CA LEU A 235 -15.60 18.90 -16.37
C LEU A 235 -16.80 19.78 -16.72
N ALA A 236 -16.69 20.62 -17.76
CA ALA A 236 -17.78 21.49 -18.20
C ALA A 236 -18.99 20.71 -18.75
N ASN A 237 -18.78 19.44 -19.12
CA ASN A 237 -19.81 18.56 -19.65
C ASN A 237 -20.34 17.55 -18.60
N LEU A 238 -19.95 17.70 -17.33
CA LEU A 238 -20.49 16.90 -16.24
C LEU A 238 -21.90 17.36 -15.88
N LEU A 239 -22.88 16.47 -16.07
CA LEU A 239 -24.30 16.80 -15.89
C LEU A 239 -25.05 15.67 -15.19
N GLN A 240 -25.79 16.00 -14.14
CA GLN A 240 -26.77 15.11 -13.53
C GLN A 240 -28.11 15.23 -14.26
N LYS A 241 -28.67 14.08 -14.67
CA LYS A 241 -29.98 13.92 -15.32
C LYS A 241 -30.80 12.87 -14.57
N ASP A 242 -32.09 12.77 -14.87
CA ASP A 242 -32.99 11.78 -14.25
C ASP A 242 -32.49 10.33 -14.38
N GLU A 243 -31.78 10.01 -15.47
CA GLU A 243 -31.29 8.67 -15.77
C GLU A 243 -29.87 8.38 -15.23
N GLY A 244 -29.20 9.37 -14.65
CA GLY A 244 -27.84 9.23 -14.11
C GLY A 244 -26.97 10.46 -14.34
N ILE A 245 -25.67 10.29 -14.08
CA ILE A 245 -24.65 11.32 -14.19
C ILE A 245 -23.77 11.03 -15.41
N PHE A 246 -23.52 12.07 -16.21
CA PHE A 246 -22.87 11.95 -17.51
C PHE A 246 -21.70 12.91 -17.67
N ALA A 247 -20.67 12.48 -18.41
CA ALA A 247 -19.66 13.33 -19.03
C ALA A 247 -19.96 13.44 -20.54
N GLY A 248 -20.69 14.48 -20.94
CA GLY A 248 -21.21 14.62 -22.30
C GLY A 248 -22.21 13.50 -22.64
N GLU A 249 -21.82 12.58 -23.53
CA GLU A 249 -22.61 11.40 -23.91
C GLU A 249 -22.26 10.14 -23.10
N LEU A 250 -21.20 10.18 -22.28
CA LEU A 250 -20.71 9.03 -21.51
C LEU A 250 -21.43 8.96 -20.17
N LEU A 251 -22.08 7.84 -19.88
CA LEU A 251 -22.64 7.57 -18.55
C LEU A 251 -21.50 7.24 -17.58
N LEU A 252 -21.38 8.04 -16.51
CA LEU A 252 -20.45 7.78 -15.41
C LEU A 252 -21.09 6.87 -14.37
N GLY A 253 -22.37 7.05 -14.08
CA GLY A 253 -23.02 6.24 -13.04
C GLY A 253 -24.49 6.59 -12.89
N LYS A 254 -25.26 5.68 -12.26
CA LYS A 254 -26.68 5.93 -11.96
C LYS A 254 -26.84 6.73 -10.68
N THR A 255 -25.91 6.58 -9.74
CA THR A 255 -25.87 7.32 -8.48
C THR A 255 -24.66 8.24 -8.42
N PHE A 256 -24.68 9.16 -7.44
CA PHE A 256 -23.54 9.99 -7.10
C PHE A 256 -22.27 9.16 -6.86
N ASN A 257 -22.38 8.12 -6.03
CA ASN A 257 -21.25 7.26 -5.70
C ASN A 257 -20.73 6.54 -6.95
N ASP A 258 -21.60 5.92 -7.75
CA ASP A 258 -21.17 5.23 -8.97
C ASP A 258 -20.37 6.17 -9.89
N ALA A 259 -20.86 7.40 -10.09
CA ALA A 259 -20.20 8.36 -10.97
C ALA A 259 -18.86 8.85 -10.41
N ARG A 260 -18.81 9.06 -9.09
CA ARG A 260 -17.58 9.43 -8.37
C ARG A 260 -16.50 8.37 -8.54
N GLU A 261 -16.86 7.09 -8.42
CA GLU A 261 -15.94 5.95 -8.62
C GLU A 261 -15.35 5.86 -10.04
N GLN A 262 -15.95 6.53 -11.04
CA GLN A 262 -15.48 6.50 -12.43
C GLN A 262 -14.58 7.68 -12.83
N ILE A 263 -14.38 8.66 -11.96
CA ILE A 263 -13.54 9.84 -12.26
C ILE A 263 -12.14 9.67 -11.69
N TYR A 264 -11.16 9.90 -12.56
CA TYR A 264 -9.74 9.89 -12.25
C TYR A 264 -9.09 11.18 -12.77
N CYS A 265 -7.92 11.53 -12.24
CA CYS A 265 -7.16 12.72 -12.64
C CYS A 265 -5.73 12.37 -13.06
N ALA A 266 -5.10 13.24 -13.86
CA ALA A 266 -3.74 13.02 -14.36
C ALA A 266 -2.67 13.36 -13.33
N THR A 267 -2.96 14.27 -12.41
CA THR A 267 -2.00 14.76 -11.42
C THR A 267 -2.36 14.23 -10.04
N TYR A 268 -1.35 13.81 -9.28
CA TYR A 268 -1.57 13.50 -7.87
C TYR A 268 -1.89 14.78 -7.10
N GLU A 269 -3.03 14.77 -6.43
CA GLU A 269 -3.45 15.81 -5.51
C GLU A 269 -3.36 15.23 -4.10
N ASP A 270 -2.55 15.85 -3.22
CA ASP A 270 -2.47 15.43 -1.83
C ASP A 270 -3.76 15.87 -1.11
N PRO A 271 -4.66 14.92 -0.75
CA PRO A 271 -5.92 15.27 -0.05
C PRO A 271 -5.65 15.91 1.32
N TYR A 272 -4.48 15.62 1.89
CA TYR A 272 -4.07 16.04 3.22
C TYR A 272 -3.19 17.30 3.20
N ALA A 273 -3.03 17.95 2.04
CA ALA A 273 -2.19 19.13 1.89
C ALA A 273 -2.58 20.26 2.86
N HIS A 274 -3.86 20.37 3.18
CA HIS A 274 -4.39 21.36 4.13
C HIS A 274 -3.84 21.17 5.56
N PHE A 275 -3.44 19.94 5.94
CA PHE A 275 -2.76 19.69 7.21
C PHE A 275 -1.33 20.26 7.26
N SER A 276 -0.76 20.64 6.11
CA SER A 276 0.55 21.29 6.02
C SER A 276 0.45 22.83 6.00
N GLU A 277 -0.75 23.41 6.00
CA GLU A 277 -0.91 24.86 6.06
C GLU A 277 -0.48 25.40 7.44
N PRO A 278 0.53 26.28 7.49
CA PRO A 278 1.14 26.69 8.75
C PRO A 278 0.16 27.46 9.64
N ILE A 279 0.20 27.19 10.94
CA ILE A 279 -0.49 27.97 11.96
C ILE A 279 0.41 29.13 12.43
N PRO A 280 -0.12 30.36 12.62
CA PRO A 280 0.64 31.47 13.17
C PRO A 280 1.33 31.11 14.50
N ILE A 281 2.58 31.54 14.68
CA ILE A 281 3.41 31.15 15.85
C ILE A 281 2.74 31.52 17.18
N ASP A 282 2.05 32.65 17.23
CA ASP A 282 1.32 33.14 18.40
C ASP A 282 0.05 32.34 18.72
N GLU A 283 -0.46 31.54 17.79
CA GLU A 283 -1.62 30.66 17.96
C GLU A 283 -1.22 29.20 18.22
N LEU A 284 0.03 28.81 17.93
CA LEU A 284 0.50 27.42 18.00
C LEU A 284 0.23 26.76 19.34
N GLN A 285 0.49 27.47 20.45
CA GLN A 285 0.32 26.89 21.77
C GLN A 285 -1.13 26.49 22.05
N ASP A 286 -2.08 27.32 21.65
CA ASP A 286 -3.51 27.06 21.88
C ASP A 286 -4.01 26.01 20.90
N ALA A 287 -3.56 26.06 19.63
CA ALA A 287 -3.90 25.09 18.61
C ALA A 287 -3.51 23.64 18.96
N MET A 288 -2.43 23.44 19.73
CA MET A 288 -2.00 22.11 20.22
C MET A 288 -2.99 21.45 21.18
N PHE A 289 -3.90 22.23 21.79
CA PHE A 289 -4.93 21.74 22.71
C PHE A 289 -6.35 21.99 22.18
N ASP A 290 -6.50 22.33 20.90
CA ASP A 290 -7.81 22.60 20.29
C ASP A 290 -8.68 21.33 20.30
N SER A 291 -10.00 21.48 20.43
CA SER A 291 -10.92 20.33 20.31
C SER A 291 -10.98 19.75 18.90
N ASP A 292 -10.67 20.56 17.88
CA ASP A 292 -10.62 20.15 16.48
C ASP A 292 -9.28 19.45 16.18
N LYS A 293 -9.35 18.16 15.87
CA LYS A 293 -8.17 17.32 15.58
C LYS A 293 -7.44 17.77 14.31
N SER A 294 -8.13 18.41 13.37
CA SER A 294 -7.50 18.97 12.17
C SER A 294 -6.60 20.16 12.52
N ILE A 295 -7.04 21.02 13.44
CA ILE A 295 -6.24 22.13 13.96
C ILE A 295 -5.04 21.61 14.75
N GLN A 296 -5.26 20.61 15.63
CA GLN A 296 -4.14 19.98 16.36
C GLN A 296 -3.09 19.42 15.39
N THR A 297 -3.51 18.69 14.36
CA THR A 297 -2.60 18.07 13.38
C THR A 297 -1.78 19.13 12.62
N ARG A 298 -2.42 20.22 12.21
CA ARG A 298 -1.72 21.37 11.61
C ARG A 298 -0.72 22.02 12.55
N ALA A 299 -1.06 22.14 13.83
CA ALA A 299 -0.16 22.69 14.85
C ALA A 299 1.09 21.81 15.01
N PHE A 300 0.91 20.49 15.09
CA PHE A 300 2.01 19.53 15.10
C PHE A 300 2.90 19.70 13.86
N ASN A 301 2.33 19.63 12.65
CA ASN A 301 3.09 19.77 11.40
C ASN A 301 3.86 21.09 11.34
N THR A 302 3.25 22.20 11.78
CA THR A 302 3.91 23.52 11.84
C THR A 302 5.08 23.52 12.82
N ILE A 303 4.92 22.94 14.01
CA ILE A 303 5.98 22.84 15.02
C ILE A 303 7.18 22.03 14.48
N PHE A 304 6.93 20.90 13.83
CA PHE A 304 7.99 20.09 13.22
C PHE A 304 8.70 20.82 12.07
N ALA A 305 7.96 21.56 11.25
CA ALA A 305 8.54 22.34 10.16
C ALA A 305 9.43 23.50 10.66
N LEU A 306 9.04 24.16 11.76
CA LEU A 306 9.81 25.26 12.36
C LEU A 306 10.96 24.79 13.27
N GLY A 307 10.86 23.57 13.83
CA GLY A 307 11.90 22.98 14.65
C GLY A 307 12.30 23.87 15.83
N GLY A 308 13.61 24.09 16.01
CA GLY A 308 14.16 24.82 17.17
C GLY A 308 13.62 26.24 17.37
N ASP A 309 13.09 26.89 16.34
CA ASP A 309 12.56 28.26 16.43
C ASP A 309 11.32 28.37 17.35
N VAL A 310 10.63 27.26 17.58
CA VAL A 310 9.45 27.18 18.47
C VAL A 310 9.72 26.39 19.76
N ALA A 311 10.98 26.18 20.13
CA ALA A 311 11.36 25.40 21.31
C ALA A 311 10.68 25.87 22.61
N ASN A 312 10.53 27.18 22.80
CA ASN A 312 9.85 27.72 24.00
C ASN A 312 8.39 27.26 24.07
N ILE A 313 7.68 27.28 22.94
CA ILE A 313 6.27 26.84 22.84
C ILE A 313 6.19 25.34 23.15
N VAL A 314 7.08 24.55 22.58
CA VAL A 314 7.13 23.09 22.79
C VAL A 314 7.36 22.74 24.26
N ASN A 315 8.31 23.40 24.93
CA ASN A 315 8.55 23.17 26.36
C ASN A 315 7.31 23.50 27.20
N ASP A 316 6.63 24.61 26.90
CA ASP A 316 5.41 24.98 27.62
C ASP A 316 4.23 24.03 27.38
N VAL A 317 4.07 23.54 26.14
CA VAL A 317 3.04 22.56 25.78
C VAL A 317 3.30 21.24 26.51
N LEU A 318 4.49 20.66 26.37
CA LEU A 318 4.87 19.39 27.00
C LEU A 318 4.79 19.45 28.53
N ARG A 319 5.06 20.61 29.12
CA ARG A 319 4.91 20.82 30.57
C ARG A 319 3.46 20.68 31.03
N LYS A 320 2.48 21.12 30.21
CA LYS A 320 1.04 21.14 30.52
C LYS A 320 0.32 19.79 30.28
N VAL A 321 0.77 18.99 29.32
CA VAL A 321 0.14 17.70 28.96
C VAL A 321 0.21 16.68 30.12
N ASP A 322 -0.84 15.89 30.35
CA ASP A 322 -0.86 14.85 31.38
C ASP A 322 -0.60 13.46 30.78
N LEU A 323 0.31 12.67 31.38
CA LEU A 323 0.88 11.41 30.83
C LEU A 323 -0.03 10.18 31.01
N SER A 324 -1.35 10.36 30.86
CA SER A 324 -2.32 9.28 31.14
C SER A 324 -3.28 9.00 29.99
N SER A 325 -3.02 9.55 28.79
CA SER A 325 -3.97 9.54 27.67
C SER A 325 -3.35 9.04 26.38
N GLU A 326 -4.15 8.58 25.41
CA GLU A 326 -3.66 8.22 24.06
C GLU A 326 -2.93 9.38 23.34
N GLU A 327 -3.17 10.63 23.77
CA GLU A 327 -2.44 11.82 23.29
C GLU A 327 -0.94 11.77 23.67
N ASP A 328 -0.55 10.90 24.60
CA ASP A 328 0.84 10.67 25.00
C ASP A 328 1.72 10.30 23.79
N MET A 329 1.20 9.60 22.78
CA MET A 329 2.02 9.19 21.64
C MET A 329 2.52 10.39 20.83
N TYR A 330 1.64 11.31 20.42
CA TYR A 330 2.03 12.48 19.63
C TYR A 330 2.98 13.40 20.39
N PHE A 331 2.68 13.66 21.66
CA PHE A 331 3.55 14.47 22.52
C PHE A 331 4.88 13.77 22.83
N SER A 332 4.91 12.43 22.92
CA SER A 332 6.15 11.65 23.06
C SER A 332 7.03 11.73 21.82
N ILE A 333 6.44 11.67 20.62
CA ILE A 333 7.17 11.85 19.35
C ILE A 333 7.76 13.27 19.30
N MET A 334 6.98 14.29 19.63
CA MET A 334 7.45 15.67 19.69
C MET A 334 8.58 15.86 20.71
N ALA A 335 8.43 15.33 21.94
CA ALA A 335 9.48 15.38 22.95
C ALA A 335 10.77 14.70 22.46
N SER A 336 10.65 13.51 21.86
CA SER A 336 11.81 12.78 21.33
C SER A 336 12.53 13.55 20.22
N HIS A 337 11.78 14.18 19.31
CA HIS A 337 12.35 15.00 18.23
C HIS A 337 13.09 16.23 18.78
N PHE A 338 12.46 16.98 19.69
CA PHE A 338 13.07 18.19 20.25
C PHE A 338 14.21 17.90 21.23
N GLU A 339 14.25 16.70 21.82
CA GLU A 339 15.41 16.21 22.56
C GLU A 339 16.61 16.00 21.62
N GLN A 340 16.39 15.37 20.46
CA GLN A 340 17.44 15.20 19.44
C GLN A 340 17.97 16.54 18.91
N LEU A 341 17.13 17.57 18.84
CA LEU A 341 17.53 18.94 18.52
C LEU A 341 18.22 19.68 19.68
N GLY A 342 18.29 19.09 20.87
CA GLY A 342 18.88 19.72 22.06
C GLY A 342 18.08 20.91 22.58
N CYS A 343 16.78 20.95 22.31
CA CYS A 343 15.90 22.10 22.57
C CYS A 343 14.98 21.92 23.79
N LEU A 344 14.99 20.76 24.46
CA LEU A 344 14.22 20.53 25.67
C LEU A 344 14.91 21.05 26.93
N GLU A 345 14.14 21.74 27.77
CA GLU A 345 14.52 22.15 29.12
C GLU A 345 14.57 20.94 30.08
N ASP A 346 15.42 21.02 31.10
CA ASP A 346 15.72 19.89 32.00
C ASP A 346 14.50 19.31 32.72
N ASP A 347 13.51 20.13 33.08
CA ASP A 347 12.29 19.66 33.73
C ASP A 347 11.35 18.93 32.75
N VAL A 348 11.24 19.42 31.51
CA VAL A 348 10.46 18.79 30.45
C VAL A 348 11.10 17.47 30.02
N ARG A 349 12.43 17.47 29.83
CA ARG A 349 13.20 16.27 29.51
C ARG A 349 12.97 15.16 30.53
N ARG A 350 13.09 15.48 31.84
CA ARG A 350 12.85 14.51 32.93
C ARG A 350 11.43 13.95 32.95
N LYS A 351 10.45 14.71 32.47
CA LYS A 351 9.05 14.29 32.41
C LYS A 351 8.81 13.31 31.25
N TRP A 352 9.37 13.60 30.07
CA TRP A 352 9.02 12.92 28.83
C TRP A 352 10.01 11.86 28.37
N ILE A 353 11.31 12.08 28.62
CA ILE A 353 12.36 11.17 28.20
C ILE A 353 12.69 10.28 29.39
N LYS A 354 12.19 9.04 29.36
CA LYS A 354 12.60 8.00 30.30
C LYS A 354 14.03 7.59 29.94
N GLU A 355 14.95 7.63 30.92
CA GLU A 355 16.30 7.08 30.78
C GLU A 355 16.29 5.56 30.52
#